data_AF-A0A7Y3P2J1-F1
#
_entry.id   AF-A0A7Y3P2J1-F1
#
_cell.length_a   1.000
_cell.length_b   1.000
_cell.length_c   1.000
_cell.angle_alpha   90.00
_cell.angle_beta   90.00
_cell.angle_gamma   90.00
#
_symmetry.space_group_name_H-M   'P 1'
#
loop_
_entity.id
_entity.type
_entity.pdbx_description
1 polymer ?
#
loop_
_entity_poly.entity_id
_entity_poly.type
_entity_poly.pdbx_seq_one_letter_code
_entity_poly.pdbx_strand_id
1 'polypeptide(L)'
;MIDNKFEILMEGHTGVIKLKNGEYASYKVIRTEGDRFVHYTGRGIRELFTMSAEVDKLRKGRLEALNERNLVFSRHIATTLYSEIEEIIS
;
A
#
# COMPACT_ATOMS: atom_id res chain seq x y z
N MET A 1 -6.87 15.08 -15.47
CA MET A 1 -6.70 13.79 -16.16
C MET A 1 -5.79 12.97 -15.27
N ILE A 2 -6.24 11.81 -14.79
CA ILE A 2 -5.37 10.85 -14.12
C ILE A 2 -4.55 10.24 -15.26
N ASP A 3 -3.23 10.38 -15.25
CA ASP A 3 -2.37 9.73 -16.24
C ASP A 3 -2.68 8.22 -16.26
N ASN A 4 -2.85 7.62 -17.44
CA ASN A 4 -3.10 6.17 -17.61
C ASN A 4 -2.09 5.29 -16.84
N LYS A 5 -0.92 5.83 -16.50
CA LYS A 5 0.10 5.15 -15.68
C LYS A 5 -0.39 4.75 -14.28
N PHE A 6 -1.41 5.41 -13.73
CA PHE A 6 -1.95 5.11 -12.39
C PHE A 6 -3.20 4.23 -12.41
N GLU A 7 -3.72 3.85 -13.59
CA GLU A 7 -4.90 2.97 -13.69
C GLU A 7 -4.68 1.60 -13.03
N ILE A 8 -3.41 1.17 -12.91
CA ILE A 8 -3.06 -0.10 -12.26
C ILE A 8 -3.12 -0.03 -10.73
N LEU A 9 -3.18 1.17 -10.14
CA LEU A 9 -3.26 1.36 -8.69
C LEU A 9 -4.71 1.21 -8.22
N MET A 10 -5.22 -0.02 -8.30
CA MET A 10 -6.53 -0.39 -7.79
C MET A 10 -6.43 -1.20 -6.49
N GLU A 11 -7.47 -1.16 -5.66
CA GLU A 11 -7.50 -1.87 -4.37
C GLU A 11 -7.08 -3.35 -4.52
N GLY A 12 -6.21 -3.80 -3.62
CA GLY A 12 -5.66 -5.16 -3.63
C GLY A 12 -4.47 -5.37 -4.55
N HIS A 13 -4.23 -4.48 -5.52
CA HIS A 13 -3.07 -4.57 -6.41
C HIS A 13 -1.77 -4.42 -5.63
N THR A 14 -0.76 -5.21 -5.98
CA THR A 14 0.54 -5.23 -5.33
C THR A 14 1.63 -5.03 -6.37
N GLY A 15 2.64 -4.24 -6.06
CA GLY A 15 3.75 -3.99 -6.99
C GLY A 15 4.87 -3.21 -6.33
N VAL A 16 5.72 -2.62 -7.15
CA VAL A 16 6.79 -1.72 -6.74
C VAL A 16 6.61 -0.38 -7.43
N ILE A 17 6.79 0.72 -6.71
CA ILE A 17 6.89 2.05 -7.30
C ILE A 17 8.31 2.57 -7.17
N LYS A 18 8.73 3.34 -8.17
CA LYS A 18 9.90 4.20 -8.08
C LYS A 18 9.42 5.61 -7.76
N LEU A 19 9.93 6.16 -6.66
CA LEU A 19 9.67 7.53 -6.24
C LEU A 19 10.65 8.48 -6.93
N LYS A 20 10.25 9.75 -7.08
CA LYS A 20 11.09 10.80 -7.69
C LYS A 20 12.41 11.08 -6.95
N ASN A 21 12.51 10.67 -5.69
CA ASN A 21 13.76 10.73 -4.93
C ASN A 21 14.73 9.57 -5.28
N GLY A 22 14.35 8.68 -6.21
CA GLY A 22 15.12 7.52 -6.64
C GLY A 22 14.89 6.25 -5.79
N GLU A 23 14.08 6.32 -4.74
CA GLU A 23 13.79 5.16 -3.89
C GLU A 23 12.76 4.23 -4.51
N TYR A 24 12.90 2.93 -4.23
CA TYR A 24 11.93 1.90 -4.62
C TYR A 24 11.12 1.46 -3.40
N ALA A 25 9.79 1.47 -3.53
CA ALA A 25 8.89 1.06 -2.46
C ALA A 25 7.90 -0.01 -2.94
N SER A 26 7.88 -1.15 -2.25
CA SER A 26 6.81 -2.14 -2.43
C SER A 26 5.51 -1.63 -1.83
N TYR A 27 4.42 -1.82 -2.56
CA TYR A 27 3.10 -1.39 -2.16
C TYR A 27 2.06 -2.50 -2.35
N LYS A 28 1.02 -2.47 -1.52
CA LYS A 28 -0.27 -3.14 -1.78
C LYS A 28 -1.40 -2.17 -1.51
N VAL A 29 -2.17 -1.81 -2.53
CA VAL A 29 -3.17 -0.75 -2.47
C VAL A 29 -4.30 -1.16 -1.52
N ILE A 30 -4.63 -0.25 -0.60
CA ILE A 30 -5.80 -0.35 0.29
C ILE A 30 -6.96 0.43 -0.31
N ARG A 31 -6.71 1.67 -0.74
CA ARG A 31 -7.70 2.54 -1.39
C ARG A 31 -6.99 3.66 -2.13
N THR A 32 -7.68 4.24 -3.10
CA THR A 32 -7.26 5.46 -3.79
C THR A 32 -8.09 6.64 -3.31
N GLU A 33 -7.49 7.82 -3.27
CA GLU A 33 -8.11 9.06 -2.80
C GLU A 33 -7.67 10.20 -3.71
N GLY A 34 -8.45 10.57 -4.72
CA GLY A 34 -8.18 11.75 -5.55
C GLY A 34 -6.77 11.76 -6.18
N ASP A 35 -5.81 12.44 -5.55
CA ASP A 35 -4.42 12.64 -5.98
C ASP A 35 -3.39 11.72 -5.29
N ARG A 36 -3.86 10.78 -4.46
CA ARG A 36 -3.00 9.90 -3.67
C ARG A 36 -3.62 8.52 -3.51
N PHE A 37 -2.84 7.62 -2.94
CA PHE A 37 -3.32 6.30 -2.56
C PHE A 37 -2.74 5.88 -1.22
N VAL A 38 -3.51 5.06 -0.53
CA VAL A 38 -3.15 4.48 0.76
C VAL A 38 -2.79 3.02 0.50
N HIS A 39 -1.64 2.59 1.00
CA HIS A 39 -1.13 1.26 0.72
C HIS A 39 -0.38 0.67 1.90
N TYR A 40 -0.31 -0.67 1.94
CA TYR A 40 0.65 -1.35 2.79
C TYR A 40 2.06 -1.11 2.27
N THR A 41 3.00 -0.86 3.17
CA THR A 41 4.43 -0.79 2.85
C THR A 41 5.00 -2.20 2.67
N GLY A 42 6.23 -2.34 2.15
CA GLY A 42 6.91 -3.64 2.17
C GLY A 42 6.99 -4.29 3.55
N ARG A 43 7.06 -3.49 4.63
CA ARG A 43 6.94 -3.97 6.02
C ARG A 43 5.53 -4.48 6.30
N GLY A 44 4.51 -3.68 5.99
CA GLY A 44 3.11 -4.06 6.13
C GLY A 44 2.80 -5.37 5.40
N ILE A 45 3.28 -5.51 4.17
CA ILE A 45 3.11 -6.71 3.35
C ILE A 45 3.73 -7.93 4.05
N ARG A 46 4.99 -7.84 4.47
CA ARG A 46 5.67 -8.95 5.14
C ARG A 46 5.04 -9.28 6.49
N GLU A 47 4.84 -8.32 7.37
CA GLU A 47 4.39 -8.62 8.74
C GLU A 47 2.91 -9.03 8.79
N LEU A 48 2.09 -8.57 7.83
CA LEU A 48 0.66 -8.86 7.82
C LEU A 48 0.30 -10.05 6.93
N PHE A 49 0.96 -10.20 5.77
CA PHE A 49 0.59 -11.19 4.75
C PHE A 49 1.54 -12.39 4.66
N THR A 50 2.56 -12.50 5.51
CA THR A 50 3.38 -13.75 5.57
C THR A 50 2.65 -14.83 6.40
N MET A 51 2.02 -15.76 5.66
CA MET A 51 1.52 -17.14 5.94
C MET A 51 0.58 -17.37 7.14
N SER A 52 -0.61 -17.99 7.07
CA SER A 52 -1.30 -18.89 6.12
C SER A 52 -2.73 -18.41 5.79
N ALA A 53 -3.44 -19.06 4.85
CA ALA A 53 -4.82 -18.70 4.46
C ALA A 53 -5.85 -18.71 5.62
N GLU A 54 -5.58 -19.44 6.71
CA GLU A 54 -6.43 -19.44 7.92
C GLU A 54 -6.16 -18.24 8.84
N VAL A 55 -4.96 -17.66 8.76
CA VAL A 55 -4.55 -16.48 9.54
C VAL A 55 -5.10 -15.18 8.93
N ASP A 56 -5.39 -15.17 7.63
CA ASP A 56 -5.87 -14.00 6.89
C ASP A 56 -7.23 -13.48 7.40
N LYS A 57 -8.16 -14.36 7.77
CA LYS A 57 -9.47 -13.96 8.36
C LYS A 57 -9.31 -13.38 9.77
N LEU A 58 -8.47 -13.99 10.60
CA LEU A 58 -8.17 -13.52 11.96
C LEU A 58 -7.38 -12.20 11.98
N ARG A 59 -6.50 -11.98 10.99
CA ARG A 59 -5.71 -10.75 10.87
C ARG A 59 -6.48 -9.60 10.23
N LYS A 60 -7.39 -9.85 9.28
CA LYS A 60 -8.32 -8.81 8.79
C LYS A 60 -9.16 -8.24 9.94
N GLY A 61 -9.64 -9.09 10.85
CA GLY A 61 -10.29 -8.65 12.10
C GLY A 61 -9.36 -7.93 13.08
N ARG A 62 -8.06 -8.27 13.14
CA ARG A 62 -7.06 -7.49 13.91
C ARG A 62 -6.71 -6.15 13.28
N LEU A 63 -6.76 -6.02 11.95
CA LEU A 63 -6.60 -4.76 11.21
C LEU A 63 -7.81 -3.85 11.37
N GLU A 64 -9.02 -4.41 11.40
CA GLU A 64 -10.22 -3.66 11.82
C GLU A 64 -10.12 -3.22 13.29
N ALA A 65 -9.46 -4.01 14.15
CA ALA A 65 -9.23 -3.67 15.55
C ALA A 65 -8.07 -2.69 15.79
N LEU A 66 -7.08 -2.60 14.89
CA LEU A 66 -6.00 -1.62 14.92
C LEU A 66 -6.43 -0.37 14.16
N ASN A 67 -6.59 0.76 14.86
CA ASN A 67 -6.90 2.00 14.16
C ASN A 67 -5.82 2.35 13.11
N GLU A 68 -6.24 3.03 12.03
CA GLU A 68 -5.33 3.42 10.95
C GLU A 68 -4.11 4.22 11.45
N ARG A 69 -4.30 5.04 12.50
CA ARG A 69 -3.20 5.79 13.14
C ARG A 69 -2.08 4.87 13.64
N ASN A 70 -2.41 3.73 14.24
CA ASN A 70 -1.43 2.79 14.77
C ASN A 70 -0.67 2.10 13.64
N LEU A 71 -1.35 1.81 12.54
CA LEU A 71 -0.74 1.19 11.36
C LEU A 71 0.19 2.17 10.61
N VAL A 72 -0.17 3.46 10.58
CA VAL A 72 0.71 4.54 10.08
C VAL A 72 1.90 4.71 11.02
N PHE A 73 1.67 4.83 12.33
CA PHE A 73 2.73 5.00 13.33
C PHE A 73 3.76 3.86 13.28
N SER A 74 3.28 2.63 13.12
CA SER A 74 4.13 1.43 13.00
C SER A 74 4.71 1.22 11.59
N ARG A 75 4.44 2.11 10.63
CA ARG A 75 4.91 2.07 9.23
C ARG A 75 4.44 0.84 8.45
N HIS A 76 3.28 0.29 8.80
CA HIS A 76 2.63 -0.78 8.04
C HIS A 76 1.81 -0.23 6.88
N ILE A 77 1.26 0.99 7.04
CA ILE A 77 0.51 1.72 6.02
C ILE A 77 1.23 3.04 5.74
N ALA A 78 1.23 3.46 4.48
CA ALA A 78 1.65 4.78 4.05
C ALA A 78 0.65 5.36 3.06
N THR A 79 0.65 6.68 2.96
CA THR A 79 -0.06 7.43 1.93
C THR A 79 0.99 8.05 1.02
N THR A 80 0.88 7.81 -0.29
CA THR A 80 1.83 8.31 -1.29
C THR A 80 1.08 9.14 -2.31
N LEU A 81 1.57 10.35 -2.60
CA LEU A 81 0.99 11.21 -3.62
C LEU A 81 1.37 10.70 -5.01
N TYR A 82 0.45 10.73 -5.97
CA TYR A 82 0.77 10.37 -7.35
C TYR A 82 1.85 11.28 -7.95
N SER A 83 1.92 12.53 -7.51
CA SER A 83 2.95 13.49 -7.92
C SER A 83 4.36 13.09 -7.46
N GLU A 84 4.51 12.19 -6.51
CA GLU A 84 5.81 11.69 -6.00
C GLU A 84 6.30 10.46 -6.74
N ILE A 85 5.43 9.83 -7.53
CA ILE A 85 5.75 8.62 -8.29
C ILE A 85 6.41 9.01 -9.60
N GLU A 86 7.57 8.43 -9.86
CA GLU A 86 8.26 8.51 -11.13
C GLU A 86 7.76 7.40 -12.07
N GLU A 87 7.69 6.17 -11.58
CA GLU A 87 7.35 4.99 -12.37
C GLU A 87 6.67 3.92 -11.50
N ILE A 88 5.81 3.10 -12.12
CA ILE A 88 5.22 1.92 -11.48
C ILE A 88 5.75 0.66 -12.17
N ILE A 89 6.27 -0.25 -11.36
CA ILE A 89 6.86 -1.52 -11.75
C ILE A 89 5.92 -2.60 -11.22
N SER A 90 5.08 -3.12 -12.10
CA SER A 90 4.10 -4.18 -11.82
C SER A 90 4.56 -5.53 -12.36
#